data_AF-A0A640W0T6-F1
#
_entry.id   AF-A0A640W0T6-F1
#
_cell.length_a   1.000
_cell.length_b   1.000
_cell.length_c   1.000
_cell.angle_alpha   90.00
_cell.angle_beta   90.00
_cell.angle_gamma   90.00
#
_symmetry.space_group_name_H-M   'P 1'
#
loop_
_entity.id
_entity.type
_entity.pdbx_description
1 polymer ?
#
loop_
_entity_poly.entity_id
_entity_poly.type
_entity_poly.pdbx_seq_one_letter_code
_entity_poly.pdbx_strand_id
1 'polypeptide(L)'
;MAKVTKEDIKKTIAMAIAGAFGFIIALLWKDVIIGIMKLAGIWAEGGYKDWNAAAIGIVTVLIITIICVIGIVYISKWGGVES
;
A
#
# COMPACT_ATOMS: atom_id res chain seq x y z
N MET A 1 14.21 34.36 -5.73
CA MET A 1 13.30 33.24 -5.38
C MET A 1 13.37 32.24 -6.51
N ALA A 2 13.78 30.99 -6.25
CA ALA A 2 13.79 29.95 -7.28
C ALA A 2 12.35 29.76 -7.80
N LYS A 3 12.18 29.81 -9.12
CA LYS A 3 10.86 29.75 -9.75
C LYS A 3 10.45 28.28 -9.78
N VAL A 4 9.47 27.90 -8.95
CA VAL A 4 8.91 26.53 -8.94
C VAL A 4 8.49 26.19 -10.36
N THR A 5 9.09 25.13 -10.92
CA THR A 5 8.79 24.72 -12.28
C THR A 5 7.62 23.73 -12.29
N LYS A 6 6.98 23.56 -13.44
CA LYS A 6 5.92 22.56 -13.62
C LYS A 6 6.44 21.13 -13.35
N GLU A 7 7.73 20.88 -13.55
CA GLU A 7 8.36 19.58 -13.28
C GLU A 7 8.50 19.33 -11.77
N ASP A 8 8.90 20.33 -10.99
CA ASP A 8 8.99 20.21 -9.52
C ASP A 8 7.64 19.89 -8.89
N ILE A 9 6.57 20.51 -9.43
CA ILE A 9 5.19 20.22 -9.01
C ILE A 9 4.81 18.78 -9.33
N LYS A 10 5.10 18.30 -10.55
CA LYS A 10 4.81 16.91 -10.95
C LYS A 10 5.57 15.89 -10.11
N LYS A 11 6.85 16.12 -9.82
CA LYS A 11 7.67 15.28 -8.94
C LYS A 11 7.08 15.21 -7.53
N THR A 12 6.71 16.36 -6.98
CA THR A 12 6.09 16.43 -5.65
C THR A 12 4.77 15.67 -5.59
N ILE A 13 3.92 15.82 -6.62
CA ILE A 13 2.66 15.08 -6.75
C ILE A 13 2.93 13.57 -6.84
N ALA A 14 3.88 13.15 -7.68
CA ALA A 14 4.22 11.74 -7.84
C ALA A 14 4.73 11.12 -6.53
N MET A 15 5.58 11.84 -5.78
CA MET A 15 6.04 11.40 -4.45
C MET A 15 4.89 11.28 -3.45
N ALA A 16 3.98 12.27 -3.42
CA ALA A 16 2.82 12.22 -2.54
C ALA A 16 1.89 11.03 -2.88
N ILE A 17 1.64 10.79 -4.17
CA ILE A 17 0.85 9.64 -4.64
C ILE A 17 1.53 8.33 -4.27
N ALA A 18 2.84 8.21 -4.51
CA ALA A 18 3.60 7.01 -4.15
C ALA A 18 3.53 6.73 -2.64
N GLY A 19 3.64 7.77 -1.82
CA GLY A 19 3.46 7.68 -0.36
C GLY A 19 2.05 7.22 0.03
N ALA A 20 1.01 7.72 -0.64
CA ALA A 20 -0.37 7.29 -0.39
C ALA A 20 -0.58 5.80 -0.72
N PHE A 21 -0.05 5.32 -1.85
CA PHE A 21 -0.08 3.89 -2.19
C PHE A 21 0.70 3.04 -1.17
N GLY A 22 1.89 3.49 -0.76
CA GLY A 22 2.67 2.83 0.29
C GLY A 22 1.93 2.75 1.63
N PHE A 23 1.21 3.80 2.00
CA PHE A 23 0.40 3.83 3.21
C PHE A 23 -0.78 2.85 3.14
N ILE A 24 -1.48 2.75 2.00
CA ILE A 24 -2.56 1.77 1.81
C ILE A 24 -2.03 0.35 1.98
N ILE A 25 -0.87 0.03 1.38
CA ILE A 25 -0.22 -1.28 1.55
C ILE A 25 0.02 -1.56 3.04
N ALA A 26 0.59 -0.59 3.78
CA ALA A 26 0.85 -0.74 5.20
C ALA A 26 -0.42 -1.03 6.01
N LEU A 27 -1.53 -0.35 5.70
CA LEU A 27 -2.81 -0.58 6.37
C LEU A 27 -3.39 -1.97 6.08
N LEU A 28 -3.32 -2.44 4.83
CA LEU A 28 -3.81 -3.78 4.48
C LEU A 28 -3.02 -4.88 5.20
N TRP A 29 -1.69 -4.72 5.30
CA TRP A 29 -0.86 -5.66 6.05
C TRP A 29 -1.11 -5.60 7.56
N LYS A 30 -1.39 -4.42 8.12
CA LYS A 30 -1.84 -4.30 9.51
C LYS A 30 -3.10 -5.16 9.75
N ASP A 31 -4.08 -5.11 8.85
CA ASP A 31 -5.31 -5.89 9.00
C ASP A 31 -5.05 -7.41 8.91
N VAL A 32 -4.11 -7.83 8.05
CA VAL A 32 -3.64 -9.23 7.99
C VAL A 32 -3.03 -9.66 9.31
N ILE A 33 -2.15 -8.84 9.89
CA ILE A 33 -1.48 -9.13 11.16
C ILE A 33 -2.52 -9.26 12.28
N ILE A 34 -3.46 -8.33 12.40
CA ILE A 34 -4.55 -8.41 13.38
C ILE A 34 -5.37 -9.70 13.17
N GLY A 35 -5.63 -10.05 11.91
CA GLY A 35 -6.32 -11.28 11.54
C GLY A 35 -5.60 -12.55 12.00
N ILE A 36 -4.28 -12.61 11.83
CA ILE A 36 -3.47 -13.75 12.28
C ILE A 36 -3.35 -13.79 13.80
N MET A 37 -3.15 -12.63 14.45
CA MET A 37 -3.12 -12.51 15.90
C MET A 37 -4.41 -13.04 16.55
N LYS A 38 -5.56 -12.75 15.93
CA LYS A 38 -6.83 -13.31 16.38
C LYS A 38 -6.90 -14.83 16.25
N LEU A 39 -6.48 -15.37 15.11
CA LEU A 39 -6.46 -16.83 14.89
C LEU A 39 -5.47 -17.55 15.82
N ALA A 40 -4.41 -16.86 16.25
CA ALA A 40 -3.46 -17.35 17.25
C ALA A 40 -3.96 -17.21 18.70
N GLY A 41 -5.16 -16.69 18.93
CA GLY A 41 -5.78 -16.55 20.26
C GLY A 41 -5.20 -15.42 21.11
N ILE A 42 -4.34 -14.56 20.54
CA ILE A 42 -3.69 -13.44 21.24
C ILE A 42 -4.42 -12.10 21.02
N TRP A 43 -5.54 -12.10 20.29
CA TRP A 43 -6.31 -10.90 19.98
C TRP A 43 -7.81 -11.21 19.85
N ALA A 44 -8.66 -10.30 20.33
CA ALA A 44 -10.11 -10.54 20.45
C ALA A 44 -10.97 -9.87 19.37
N GLU A 45 -10.52 -8.75 18.80
CA GLU A 45 -11.33 -7.89 17.94
C GLU A 45 -10.83 -7.78 16.48
N GLY A 46 -11.74 -7.64 15.53
CA GLY A 46 -11.41 -7.59 14.10
C GLY A 46 -10.99 -8.96 13.55
N GLY A 47 -10.32 -8.99 12.40
CA GLY A 47 -9.64 -10.19 11.89
C GLY A 47 -10.51 -11.28 11.24
N TYR A 48 -9.86 -12.40 10.90
CA TYR A 48 -10.47 -13.51 10.17
C TYR A 48 -11.26 -14.45 11.09
N LYS A 49 -12.28 -15.12 10.53
CA LYS A 49 -13.09 -16.11 11.25
C LYS A 49 -12.37 -17.44 11.42
N ASP A 50 -11.71 -17.90 10.37
CA ASP A 50 -11.04 -19.21 10.27
C ASP A 50 -9.76 -19.08 9.44
N TRP A 51 -8.86 -20.07 9.53
CA TRP A 51 -7.60 -20.11 8.76
C TRP A 51 -7.80 -20.04 7.24
N ASN A 52 -8.91 -20.57 6.72
CA ASN A 52 -9.22 -20.49 5.29
C ASN A 52 -9.55 -19.05 4.86
N ALA A 53 -10.30 -18.31 5.67
CA ALA A 53 -10.59 -16.89 5.40
C ALA A 53 -9.32 -16.04 5.46
N ALA A 54 -8.38 -16.36 6.36
CA ALA A 54 -7.07 -15.70 6.42
C ALA A 54 -6.24 -15.98 5.16
N ALA A 55 -6.19 -17.22 4.68
CA ALA A 55 -5.48 -17.56 3.45
C ALA A 55 -5.98 -16.75 2.25
N ILE A 56 -7.32 -16.66 2.07
CA ILE A 56 -7.94 -15.86 1.01
C ILE A 56 -7.62 -14.37 1.19
N GLY A 57 -7.69 -13.86 2.43
CA GLY A 57 -7.35 -12.48 2.76
C GLY A 57 -5.90 -12.13 2.41
N ILE A 58 -4.95 -12.99 2.77
CA ILE A 58 -3.52 -12.82 2.46
C ILE A 58 -3.29 -12.80 0.95
N VAL A 59 -3.88 -13.75 0.20
CA VAL A 59 -3.79 -13.77 -1.28
C VAL A 59 -4.35 -12.49 -1.89
N THR A 60 -5.48 -12.00 -1.38
CA THR A 60 -6.09 -10.75 -1.84
C THR A 60 -5.18 -9.55 -1.59
N VAL A 61 -4.60 -9.45 -0.39
CA VAL A 61 -3.64 -8.38 -0.03
C VAL A 61 -2.38 -8.43 -0.89
N LEU A 62 -1.89 -9.63 -1.23
CA LEU A 62 -0.77 -9.79 -2.15
C LEU A 62 -1.10 -9.25 -3.55
N ILE A 63 -2.28 -9.57 -4.09
CA ILE A 63 -2.73 -9.05 -5.40
C ILE A 63 -2.83 -7.53 -5.37
N ILE A 64 -3.46 -6.96 -4.33
CA ILE A 64 -3.57 -5.50 -4.18
C ILE A 64 -2.19 -4.86 -4.08
N THR A 65 -1.27 -5.46 -3.32
CA THR A 65 0.12 -4.98 -3.21
C THR A 65 0.78 -4.90 -4.58
N ILE A 66 0.63 -5.93 -5.42
CA ILE A 66 1.16 -5.92 -6.79
C ILE A 66 0.57 -4.77 -7.61
N ILE A 67 -0.75 -4.57 -7.55
CA ILE A 67 -1.43 -3.48 -8.27
C ILE A 67 -0.93 -2.11 -7.78
N CYS A 68 -0.81 -1.91 -6.47
CA CYS A 68 -0.29 -0.67 -5.89
C CYS A 68 1.16 -0.41 -6.31
N VAL A 69 2.02 -1.43 -6.29
CA VAL A 69 3.42 -1.31 -6.73
C VAL A 69 3.49 -0.95 -8.22
N ILE A 70 2.70 -1.60 -9.07
CA ILE A 70 2.61 -1.25 -10.49
C ILE A 70 2.16 0.21 -10.65
N GLY A 71 1.13 0.65 -9.91
CA GLY A 71 0.66 2.03 -9.91
C GLY A 71 1.73 3.03 -9.49
N ILE A 72 2.49 2.73 -8.43
CA ILE A 72 3.64 3.53 -7.98
C ILE A 72 4.67 3.65 -9.12
N VAL A 73 5.06 2.54 -9.75
CA VAL A 73 6.05 2.56 -10.85
C VAL A 73 5.59 3.43 -12.02
N TYR A 74 4.33 3.32 -12.44
CA TYR A 74 3.80 4.15 -13.53
C TYR A 74 3.76 5.64 -13.17
N ILE A 75 3.36 5.98 -11.94
CA ILE A 75 3.31 7.37 -11.48
C ILE A 75 4.70 7.96 -11.25
N SER A 76 5.63 7.18 -10.71
CA SER A 76 7.04 7.57 -10.55
C SER A 76 7.69 7.89 -11.89
N LYS A 77 7.43 7.06 -12.92
CA LYS A 77 7.86 7.31 -14.30
C LYS A 77 7.23 8.57 -14.90
N TRP A 78 5.92 8.77 -14.74
CA TRP A 78 5.25 9.98 -15.25
C TRP A 78 5.71 11.26 -14.54
N GLY A 79 5.97 11.17 -13.24
CA GLY A 79 6.45 12.27 -12.42
C GLY A 79 7.90 12.66 -12.66
N GLY A 80 8.66 11.90 -13.47
CA GLY A 80 10.10 12.10 -13.66
C GLY A 80 10.89 11.86 -12.37
N VAL A 81 10.37 11.03 -11.46
CA VAL A 81 11.06 10.62 -10.23
C VAL A 81 12.19 9.65 -10.55
N GLU A 82 11.99 8.80 -11.55
CA GLU A 82 13.04 7.98 -12.17
C GLU A 82 13.44 8.63 -13.50
N SER A 83 14.70 9.07 -13.60
CA SER A 83 15.35 9.49 -14.85
C SER A 83 15.86 8.29 -15.63
#